data_AF-A0AAW9IVD7-F1
#
_entry.id   AF-A0AAW9IVD7-F1
#
_cell.length_a   1.000
_cell.length_b   1.000
_cell.length_c   1.000
_cell.angle_alpha   90.00
_cell.angle_beta   90.00
_cell.angle_gamma   90.00
#
_symmetry.space_group_name_H-M   'P 1'
#
loop_
_entity.id
_entity.type
_entity.pdbx_description
1 polymer ?
#
loop_
_entity_poly.entity_id
_entity_poly.type
_entity_poly.pdbx_seq_one_letter_code
_entity_poly.pdbx_strand_id
1 'polypeptide(L)' 'MIKVNFYELNTIDDSKVKFAVIVTKYKGKLVYVRHKDRQTWEMPGGHREENESISKAASRELVEETGAKSFNITPIC' A
#
# COMPACT_ATOMS: atom_id res chain seq x y z
N MET A 1 -2.17 24.77 -7.09
CA MET A 1 -3.16 23.92 -6.41
C MET A 1 -3.18 22.58 -7.12
N ILE A 2 -2.88 21.47 -6.44
CA ILE A 2 -2.89 20.14 -7.05
C ILE A 2 -4.34 19.70 -7.21
N LYS A 3 -4.74 19.26 -8.41
CA LYS A 3 -6.07 18.69 -8.64
C LYS A 3 -6.05 17.21 -8.25
N VAL A 4 -6.86 16.85 -7.27
CA VAL A 4 -7.05 15.47 -6.82
C VAL A 4 -8.43 15.00 -7.26
N ASN A 5 -8.50 13.81 -7.87
CA ASN A 5 -9.76 13.17 -8.25
C ASN A 5 -9.91 11.87 -7.45
N PHE A 6 -11.12 11.59 -7.00
CA PHE A 6 -11.48 10.35 -6.32
C PHE A 6 -12.28 9.48 -7.28
N TYR A 7 -12.00 8.19 -7.26
CA TYR A 7 -12.65 7.19 -8.09
C TYR A 7 -13.17 6.08 -7.18
N GLU A 8 -14.33 5.53 -7.52
CA GLU A 8 -14.87 4.35 -6.81
C GLU A 8 -14.09 3.10 -7.20
N LEU A 9 -14.07 2.10 -6.30
CA LEU A 9 -13.49 0.79 -6.54
C LEU A 9 -13.91 0.22 -7.90
N ASN A 10 -12.92 -0.28 -8.64
CA ASN A 10 -13.10 -0.92 -9.95
C ASN A 10 -13.63 0.01 -11.08
N THR A 11 -13.66 1.33 -10.89
CA THR A 11 -14.00 2.28 -11.98
C THR A 11 -12.80 2.70 -12.82
N ILE A 12 -11.59 2.45 -12.30
CA ILE A 12 -10.34 2.67 -13.01
C ILE A 12 -9.69 1.33 -13.35
N ASP A 13 -9.05 1.29 -14.52
CA ASP A 13 -8.23 0.16 -14.93
C ASP A 13 -7.07 -0.03 -13.95
N ASP A 14 -6.93 -1.25 -13.42
CA ASP A 14 -5.88 -1.66 -12.49
C ASP A 14 -4.49 -1.26 -13.00
N SER A 15 -4.23 -1.38 -14.31
CA SER A 15 -2.95 -1.03 -14.95
C SER A 15 -2.57 0.44 -14.81
N LYS A 16 -3.54 1.33 -14.54
CA LYS A 16 -3.30 2.76 -14.31
C LYS A 16 -2.87 3.04 -12.87
N VAL A 17 -3.04 2.10 -11.95
CA VAL A 17 -2.66 2.24 -10.54
C VAL A 17 -1.19 1.86 -10.38
N LYS A 18 -0.38 2.84 -9.99
CA LYS A 18 1.09 2.72 -9.93
C LYS A 18 1.64 2.45 -8.53
N PHE A 19 0.85 2.73 -7.50
CA PHE A 19 1.28 2.71 -6.10
C PHE A 19 0.22 2.07 -5.23
N ALA A 20 0.67 1.28 -4.26
CA ALA A 20 -0.15 0.80 -3.15
C ALA A 20 0.29 1.49 -1.86
N VAL A 21 -0.68 1.99 -1.09
CA VAL A 21 -0.46 2.52 0.26
C VAL A 21 -1.37 1.73 1.20
N ILE A 22 -0.80 1.14 2.25
CA ILE A 22 -1.49 0.18 3.10
C ILE A 22 -1.63 0.74 4.50
N VAL A 23 -2.86 0.93 4.96
CA VAL A 23 -3.13 1.22 6.37
C VAL A 23 -3.11 -0.08 7.16
N THR A 24 -2.04 -0.28 7.93
CA THR A 24 -1.81 -1.55 8.64
C THR A 24 -2.16 -1.43 10.12
N LYS A 25 -2.92 -2.40 10.63
CA LYS A 25 -3.29 -2.52 12.05
C LYS A 25 -2.90 -3.88 12.62
N TYR A 26 -2.15 -3.89 13.71
CA TYR A 26 -1.76 -5.09 14.45
C TYR A 26 -2.00 -4.91 15.95
N LYS A 27 -2.68 -5.87 16.59
CA LYS A 27 -3.03 -5.83 18.03
C LYS A 27 -3.67 -4.50 18.46
N GLY A 28 -4.60 -3.99 17.64
CA GLY A 28 -5.30 -2.74 17.93
C GLY A 28 -4.53 -1.46 17.59
N LYS A 29 -3.26 -1.56 17.17
CA LYS A 29 -2.36 -0.41 16.95
C LYS A 29 -1.99 -0.28 15.47
N LEU A 30 -1.72 0.95 15.03
CA LEU A 30 -1.21 1.20 13.70
C LEU A 30 0.25 0.76 13.60
N VAL A 31 0.62 0.21 12.45
CA VAL A 31 1.99 -0.15 12.10
C VAL A 31 2.50 0.88 11.10
N TYR A 32 3.60 1.53 11.47
CA TYR A 32 4.34 2.43 10.59
C TYR A 32 5.70 1.81 10.29
N VAL A 33 6.23 2.14 9.12
CA VAL A 33 7.58 1.77 8.70
C VAL A 33 8.45 3.02 8.65
N ARG A 34 9.76 2.84 8.77
CA ARG A 34 10.74 3.91 8.64
C ARG A 34 11.90 3.43 7.82
N HIS A 35 12.10 4.04 6.66
CA HIS A 35 13.29 3.82 5.86
C HIS A 35 14.54 4.21 6.67
N LYS A 36 15.60 3.39 6.61
CA LYS A 36 16.84 3.61 7.38
C LYS A 36 17.47 4.99 7.16
N ASP A 37 17.33 5.51 5.93
CA ASP A 37 17.91 6.79 5.50
C ASP A 37 16.97 7.99 5.73
N ARG A 38 15.80 7.79 6.36
CA ARG A 38 14.79 8.83 6.63
C ARG A 38 14.49 8.96 8.12
N GLN A 39 14.06 10.16 8.51
CA GLN A 39 13.59 10.46 9.87
C GLN A 39 12.06 10.43 10.01
N THR A 40 11.33 10.30 8.91
CA THR A 40 9.87 10.27 8.89
C THR A 40 9.35 8.84 9.02
N TRP A 41 8.19 8.70 9.67
CA TRP A 41 7.41 7.47 9.67
C TRP A 41 6.36 7.52 8.57
N GLU A 42 6.21 6.42 7.86
CA GLU A 42 5.27 6.30 6.74
C GLU A 42 4.41 5.05 6.85
N MET A 43 3.29 5.05 6.14
CA MET A 43 2.50 3.85 5.96
C MET A 43 3.25 2.90 5.04
N PRO A 44 3.18 1.58 5.25
CA PRO A 44 3.74 0.63 4.32
C PRO A 44 3.19 0.83 2.91
N GLY A 45 4.03 0.65 1.90
CA GLY A 45 3.60 0.80 0.52
C GLY A 45 4.74 1.06 -0.44
N GLY A 46 4.43 0.91 -1.72
CA GLY A 46 5.44 1.01 -2.76
C GLY A 46 4.85 0.95 -4.15
N HIS A 47 5.75 0.76 -5.11
CA HIS A 47 5.40 0.77 -6.52
C HIS A 47 4.88 -0.59 -6.96
N ARG A 48 3.96 -0.57 -7.90
CA ARG A 48 3.62 -1.76 -8.69
C ARG A 48 4.83 -2.18 -9.53
N GLU A 49 5.12 -3.48 -9.53
CA GLU A 49 6.11 -4.08 -10.43
C GLU A 49 5.48 -4.54 -11.75
N GLU A 50 6.34 -4.84 -12.73
CA GLU A 50 5.90 -5.32 -14.04
C GLU A 50 5.14 -6.66 -13.91
N ASN A 51 4.02 -6.79 -14.62
CA ASN A 51 3.16 -7.99 -14.63
C ASN A 51 2.54 -8.37 -13.26
N GLU A 52 2.54 -7.47 -12.28
CA GLU A 52 1.89 -7.65 -10.99
C GLU A 52 0.53 -6.94 -10.95
N SER A 53 -0.48 -7.37 -10.18
CA SER A 53 -1.71 -6.59 -9.94
C SER A 53 -1.55 -5.67 -8.73
N ILE A 54 -2.37 -4.62 -8.59
CA ILE A 54 -2.18 -3.71 -7.43
C ILE A 54 -2.36 -4.40 -6.08
N SER A 55 -3.23 -5.43 -6.02
CA SER A 55 -3.43 -6.23 -4.81
C SER A 55 -2.22 -7.10 -4.45
N LYS A 56 -1.51 -7.62 -5.47
CA LYS A 56 -0.27 -8.36 -5.27
C LYS A 56 0.84 -7.41 -4.79
N ALA A 57 0.97 -6.23 -5.42
CA ALA A 57 1.93 -5.20 -4.99
C ALA A 57 1.69 -4.81 -3.54
N ALA A 58 0.44 -4.53 -3.16
CA ALA A 58 0.10 -4.19 -1.78
C ALA A 58 0.47 -5.28 -0.77
N SER A 59 0.30 -6.56 -1.15
CA SER A 59 0.67 -7.70 -0.31
C SER A 59 2.18 -7.87 -0.20
N ARG A 60 2.91 -7.77 -1.32
CA ARG A 60 4.39 -7.86 -1.37
C ARG A 60 5.03 -6.76 -0.53
N GLU A 61 4.67 -5.50 -0.77
CA GLU A 61 5.19 -4.33 -0.04
C GLU A 61 4.94 -4.45 1.46
N LEU A 62 3.74 -4.91 1.86
CA LEU A 62 3.43 -5.13 3.27
C LEU A 62 4.37 -6.17 3.90
N VAL A 63 4.67 -7.27 3.20
CA VAL A 63 5.58 -8.31 3.70
C VAL A 63 7.01 -7.78 3.78
N GLU A 64 7.50 -7.13 2.73
CA GLU A 64 8.87 -6.65 2.61
C GLU A 64 9.21 -5.60 3.67
N GLU A 65 8.30 -4.65 3.93
CA GLU A 65 8.58 -3.54 4.83
C GLU A 65 8.25 -3.84 6.30
N THR A 66 7.33 -4.77 6.57
CA THR A 66 6.88 -5.06 7.96
C THR A 66 7.25 -6.44 8.46
N GLY A 67 7.60 -7.37 7.57
CA GLY A 67 7.81 -8.79 7.91
C GLY A 67 6.53 -9.56 8.24
N ALA A 68 5.35 -9.02 7.89
CA ALA A 68 4.07 -9.70 8.09
C ALA A 68 4.05 -11.05 7.36
N LYS A 69 3.54 -12.09 8.03
CA LYS A 69 3.45 -13.46 7.47
C LYS A 69 2.02 -13.93 7.21
N SER A 70 1.07 -13.37 7.94
CA SER A 70 -0.36 -13.68 7.81
C SER A 70 -1.14 -12.40 8.10
N PHE A 71 -2.01 -12.04 7.16
CA PHE A 71 -2.79 -10.82 7.19
C PHE A 71 -3.99 -10.96 6.27
N ASN A 72 -4.99 -10.11 6.48
CA ASN A 72 -6.07 -9.91 5.53
C ASN A 72 -5.93 -8.49 4.96
N ILE A 73 -6.01 -8.36 3.65
CA ILE A 73 -5.95 -7.08 2.96
C ILE A 73 -7.20 -6.90 2.10
N THR A 74 -7.76 -5.69 2.12
CA THR A 74 -8.93 -5.32 1.32
C THR A 74 -8.67 -3.96 0.70
N PRO A 75 -9.03 -3.75 -0.58
CA PRO A 75 -8.91 -2.44 -1.19
C PRO A 75 -9.84 -1.44 -0.52
N ILE A 76 -9.38 -0.20 -0.39
CA ILE A 76 -10.13 0.94 0.15
C ILE A 76 -10.16 2.01 -0.94
N CYS A 77 -11.35 2.58 -1.18
CA CYS A 77 -11.71 3.59 -2.19
C CYS A 77 -12.03 3.05 -3.58
#